data_AF-A0A8S2RL48-F1
#
_entry.id   AF-A0A8S2RL48-F1
#
_cell.length_a   1.000
_cell.length_b   1.000
_cell.length_c   1.000
_cell.angle_alpha   90.00
_cell.angle_beta   90.00
_cell.angle_gamma   90.00
#
_symmetry.space_group_name_H-M   'P 1'
#
loop_
_entity.id
_entity.type
_entity.pdbx_description
1 polymer ?
#
loop_
_entity_poly.entity_id
_entity_poly.type
_entity_poly.pdbx_seq_one_letter_code
_entity_poly.pdbx_strand_id
1 'polypeptide(L)'
;MWSGLVILNGRHRHPQSQGLVERGNSTLCDILGKFMQDRDTNHWVSCILPAIYSMNTSLAQGIKHTPFEVVFGIEDEDNLPPSIRSQLEQSSDLN
;
A
#
# COMPACT_ATOMS: atom_id res chain seq x y z
N MET A 1 -5.57 -9.81 -23.08
CA MET A 1 -5.87 -10.44 -21.77
C MET A 1 -4.69 -11.34 -21.43
N TRP A 2 -4.13 -11.28 -20.22
CA TRP A 2 -2.96 -12.10 -19.86
C TRP A 2 -3.28 -13.60 -19.93
N SER A 3 -2.42 -14.38 -20.59
CA SER A 3 -2.61 -15.83 -20.74
C SER A 3 -2.55 -16.52 -19.37
N GLY A 4 -3.62 -17.22 -18.99
CA GLY A 4 -3.73 -17.90 -17.69
C GLY A 4 -4.47 -17.11 -16.60
N LEU A 5 -4.91 -15.87 -16.87
CA LEU A 5 -5.73 -15.10 -15.92
C LEU A 5 -7.15 -15.69 -15.83
N VAL A 6 -7.55 -16.11 -14.62
CA VAL A 6 -8.92 -16.51 -14.31
C VAL A 6 -9.58 -15.41 -13.48
N ILE A 7 -10.72 -14.88 -13.95
CA ILE A 7 -11.50 -13.90 -13.20
C ILE A 7 -12.50 -14.67 -12.33
N LEU A 8 -12.36 -14.53 -11.01
CA LEU A 8 -13.27 -15.12 -10.03
C LEU A 8 -14.19 -14.03 -9.47
N ASN A 9 -15.48 -14.15 -9.74
CA ASN A 9 -16.49 -13.22 -9.23
C ASN A 9 -17.11 -13.76 -7.94
N GLY A 10 -17.14 -12.92 -6.91
CA GLY A 10 -17.88 -13.22 -5.67
C GLY A 10 -19.39 -13.22 -5.89
N ARG A 11 -20.14 -13.77 -4.92
CA ARG A 11 -21.60 -13.75 -4.97
C ARG A 11 -22.10 -12.31 -4.85
N HIS A 12 -23.09 -11.96 -5.66
CA HIS A 12 -23.71 -10.63 -5.67
C HIS A 12 -24.07 -10.16 -4.23
N ARG A 13 -23.70 -8.94 -3.85
CA ARG A 13 -24.05 -8.35 -2.52
C ARG A 13 -23.60 -9.15 -1.29
N HIS A 14 -22.62 -10.05 -1.45
CA HIS A 14 -22.03 -10.80 -0.35
C HIS A 14 -20.53 -10.48 -0.24
N PRO A 15 -20.16 -9.43 0.51
CA PRO A 15 -18.76 -8.98 0.64
C PRO A 15 -17.86 -9.93 1.45
N GLN A 16 -18.37 -11.07 1.90
CA GLN A 16 -17.64 -12.01 2.76
C GLN A 16 -16.30 -12.50 2.15
N SER A 17 -16.21 -12.65 0.83
CA SER A 17 -14.96 -13.02 0.15
C SER A 17 -14.02 -11.82 -0.11
N GLN A 18 -14.43 -10.60 0.23
CA GLN A 18 -13.72 -9.35 -0.07
C GLN A 18 -13.39 -8.52 1.18
N GLY A 19 -13.71 -9.00 2.39
CA GLY A 19 -13.51 -8.24 3.62
C GLY A 19 -12.07 -7.82 3.92
N LEU A 20 -11.06 -8.51 3.37
CA LEU A 20 -9.66 -8.07 3.46
C LEU A 20 -9.40 -6.82 2.60
N VAL A 21 -9.96 -6.77 1.40
CA VAL A 21 -9.87 -5.62 0.50
C VAL A 21 -10.60 -4.42 1.13
N GLU A 22 -11.79 -4.66 1.69
CA GLU A 22 -12.56 -3.61 2.36
C GLU A 22 -11.81 -3.00 3.56
N ARG A 23 -11.23 -3.85 4.42
CA ARG A 23 -10.40 -3.38 5.55
C ARG A 23 -9.17 -2.62 5.07
N GLY A 24 -8.46 -3.16 4.08
CA GLY A 24 -7.28 -2.51 3.51
C GLY A 24 -7.61 -1.13 2.94
N ASN A 25 -8.71 -1.01 2.19
CA ASN A 25 -9.18 0.26 1.66
C ASN A 25 -9.58 1.25 2.77
N SER A 26 -10.24 0.77 3.84
CA SER A 26 -10.57 1.62 4.99
C SER A 26 -9.31 2.20 5.64
N THR A 27 -8.30 1.34 5.89
CA THR A 27 -7.01 1.79 6.45
C THR A 27 -6.32 2.79 5.54
N LEU A 28 -6.34 2.59 4.23
CA LEU A 28 -5.78 3.54 3.27
C LEU A 28 -6.50 4.90 3.33
N CYS A 29 -7.84 4.91 3.40
CA CYS A 29 -8.62 6.14 3.55
C CYS A 29 -8.28 6.88 4.85
N ASP A 30 -8.11 6.16 5.96
CA ASP A 30 -7.75 6.77 7.25
C ASP A 30 -6.35 7.41 7.21
N ILE A 31 -5.38 6.72 6.61
CA ILE A 31 -4.01 7.23 6.43
C ILE A 31 -4.00 8.44 5.50
N LEU A 32 -4.71 8.36 4.37
CA LEU A 32 -4.88 9.48 3.43
C LEU A 32 -5.47 10.70 4.12
N GLY A 33 -6.54 10.52 4.90
CA GLY A 33 -7.19 11.61 5.64
C GLY A 33 -6.23 12.31 6.61
N LYS A 34 -5.35 11.57 7.27
CA LYS A 34 -4.29 12.15 8.14
C LYS A 34 -3.28 12.95 7.32
N PHE A 35 -2.74 12.39 6.24
CA PHE A 35 -1.79 13.10 5.39
C PHE A 35 -2.38 14.37 4.76
N MET A 36 -3.67 14.37 4.41
CA MET A 36 -4.38 15.53 3.90
C MET A 36 -4.55 16.62 4.97
N GLN A 37 -4.87 16.24 6.21
CA GLN A 37 -4.94 17.16 7.35
C GLN A 37 -3.57 17.77 7.68
N ASP A 38 -2.52 16.94 7.75
CA ASP A 38 -1.17 17.38 8.10
C ASP A 38 -0.57 18.34 7.06
N ARG A 39 -0.96 18.19 5.79
CA ARG A 39 -0.49 19.01 4.66
C ARG A 39 -1.42 20.16 4.27
N ASP A 40 -2.52 20.35 5.01
CA ASP A 40 -3.57 21.33 4.71
C ASP A 40 -4.00 21.30 3.23
N THR A 41 -4.30 20.11 2.71
CA THR A 41 -4.61 19.92 1.29
C THR A 41 -5.78 18.99 1.06
N ASN A 42 -6.59 19.32 0.05
CA ASN A 42 -7.64 18.45 -0.47
C ASN A 42 -7.18 17.65 -1.70
N HIS A 43 -5.92 17.83 -2.13
CA HIS A 43 -5.35 17.12 -3.28
C HIS A 43 -4.87 15.72 -2.88
N TRP A 44 -5.81 14.79 -2.71
CA TRP A 44 -5.54 13.42 -2.24
C TRP A 44 -4.48 12.67 -3.06
N VAL A 45 -4.32 13.00 -4.35
CA VAL A 45 -3.34 12.35 -5.24
C VAL A 45 -1.90 12.59 -4.77
N SER A 46 -1.57 13.77 -4.22
CA SER A 46 -0.21 14.00 -3.68
C SER A 46 0.01 13.30 -2.34
N CYS A 47 -1.04 12.83 -1.69
CA CYS A 47 -0.99 12.06 -0.45
C CYS A 47 -0.98 10.54 -0.67
N ILE A 48 -1.23 10.05 -1.88
CA ILE A 48 -1.40 8.60 -2.10
C ILE A 48 -0.10 7.81 -1.98
N LEU A 49 0.99 8.31 -2.56
CA LEU A 49 2.29 7.67 -2.46
C LEU A 49 2.79 7.57 -1.01
N PRO A 50 2.81 8.66 -0.21
CA PRO A 50 3.21 8.56 1.19
C PRO A 50 2.25 7.68 2.02
N ALA A 51 0.95 7.66 1.70
CA ALA A 51 0.00 6.76 2.36
C ALA A 51 0.27 5.28 2.08
N ILE A 52 0.50 4.91 0.81
CA ILE A 52 0.84 3.54 0.41
C ILE A 52 2.18 3.13 1.04
N TYR A 53 3.18 4.02 1.01
CA TYR A 53 4.47 3.78 1.63
C TYR A 53 4.30 3.48 3.12
N SER A 54 3.64 4.38 3.86
CA SER A 54 3.38 4.20 5.29
C SER A 54 2.63 2.89 5.58
N MET A 55 1.62 2.55 4.78
CA MET A 55 0.85 1.32 4.96
C MET A 55 1.69 0.05 4.71
N ASN A 56 2.60 0.07 3.74
CA ASN A 56 3.43 -1.10 3.38
C ASN A 56 4.65 -1.29 4.29
N THR A 57 5.14 -0.24 4.93
CA THR A 57 6.31 -0.29 5.85
C THR A 57 5.91 -0.32 7.32
N SER A 58 4.63 -0.17 7.64
CA SER A 58 4.14 -0.29 9.01
C SER A 58 3.94 -1.74 9.44
N LEU A 59 4.29 -2.05 10.69
CA LEU A 59 4.13 -3.38 11.28
C LEU A 59 2.64 -3.78 11.33
N ALA A 60 2.28 -4.82 10.59
CA ALA A 60 0.92 -5.36 10.63
C ALA A 60 0.78 -6.35 11.79
N GLN A 61 0.00 -5.96 12.81
CA GLN A 61 -0.10 -6.70 14.08
C GLN A 61 -0.54 -8.17 13.95
N GLY A 62 -1.35 -8.49 12.95
CA GLY A 62 -1.84 -9.86 12.72
C GLY A 62 -0.77 -10.82 12.19
N ILE A 63 0.24 -10.31 11.49
CA ILE A 63 1.30 -11.10 10.87
C ILE A 63 2.69 -10.86 11.50
N LYS A 64 2.83 -9.84 12.35
CA LYS A 64 4.09 -9.46 13.02
C LYS A 64 5.23 -9.11 12.05
N HIS A 65 4.86 -8.77 10.83
CA HIS A 65 5.73 -8.35 9.74
C HIS A 65 5.11 -7.15 9.04
N THR A 66 5.92 -6.41 8.28
CA THR A 66 5.39 -5.39 7.35
C THR A 66 4.84 -6.05 6.09
N PRO A 67 3.81 -5.47 5.43
CA PRO A 67 3.36 -5.99 4.13
C PRO A 67 4.49 -6.07 3.10
N PHE A 68 5.44 -5.11 3.14
CA PHE A 68 6.63 -5.12 2.32
C PHE A 68 7.49 -6.38 2.55
N GLU A 69 7.82 -6.68 3.80
CA GLU A 69 8.57 -7.89 4.17
C GLU A 69 7.91 -9.17 3.66
N VAL A 70 6.59 -9.28 3.80
CA VAL A 70 5.86 -10.47 3.39
C VAL A 70 5.87 -10.66 1.87
N VAL A 71 5.79 -9.58 1.11
CA VAL A 71 5.74 -9.64 -0.36
C VAL A 71 7.13 -9.90 -0.94
N PHE A 72 8.16 -9.27 -0.41
CA PHE A 72 9.50 -9.29 -1.00
C PHE A 72 10.50 -10.20 -0.27
N GLY A 73 10.21 -10.63 0.97
CA GLY A 73 11.12 -11.41 1.79
C GLY A 73 12.36 -10.63 2.25
N ILE A 74 12.28 -9.29 2.31
CA ILE A 74 13.38 -8.39 2.67
C ILE A 74 13.00 -7.69 3.97
N GLU A 75 13.85 -7.81 5.00
CA GLU A 75 13.61 -7.29 6.35
C GLU A 75 13.83 -5.77 6.50
N ASP A 76 14.56 -5.14 5.57
CA ASP A 76 14.88 -3.72 5.68
C ASP A 76 15.08 -3.07 4.30
N GLU A 77 14.70 -1.78 4.15
CA GLU A 77 14.97 -1.01 2.93
C GLU A 77 16.47 -0.92 2.63
N ASP A 78 17.31 -1.08 3.65
CA ASP A 78 18.75 -1.10 3.52
C ASP A 78 19.29 -2.29 2.74
N ASN A 79 18.51 -3.37 2.67
CA ASN A 79 18.80 -4.56 1.88
C ASN A 79 18.11 -4.56 0.51
N LEU A 80 17.49 -3.44 0.08
CA LEU A 80 16.95 -3.35 -1.27
C LEU A 80 18.07 -3.44 -2.31
N PRO A 81 17.82 -4.12 -3.45
CA PRO A 81 18.71 -4.01 -4.57
C PRO A 81 18.90 -2.53 -4.96
N PRO A 82 20.14 -2.09 -5.27
CA PRO A 82 20.45 -0.69 -5.57
C PRO A 82 19.57 -0.06 -6.66
N SER A 83 19.06 -0.88 -7.59
CA SER A 83 18.14 -0.48 -8.64
C SER A 83 16.75 -0.03 -8.14
N ILE A 84 16.26 -0.56 -7.03
CA ILE A 84 14.98 -0.15 -6.43
C ILE A 84 15.17 1.08 -5.56
N ARG A 85 16.26 1.12 -4.77
CA ARG A 85 16.62 2.29 -3.95
C ARG A 85 16.72 3.58 -4.77
N SER A 86 17.42 3.52 -5.90
CA SER A 86 17.56 4.67 -6.81
C SER A 86 16.22 5.13 -7.41
N GLN A 87 15.24 4.24 -7.58
CA GLN A 87 13.90 4.60 -8.04
C GLN A 87 13.06 5.27 -6.94
N LEU A 88 13.25 4.85 -5.69
CA LEU A 88 12.58 5.44 -4.52
C LEU A 88 13.10 6.86 -4.28
N GLU A 89 14.41 7.07 -4.32
CA GLU A 89 15.07 8.39 -4.19
C GLU A 89 14.59 9.37 -5.26
N GLN A 90 14.52 8.93 -6.52
CA GLN A 90 14.00 9.75 -7.63
C GLN A 90 12.51 10.12 -7.47
N SER A 91 11.73 9.29 -6.77
CA SER A 91 10.31 9.51 -6.54
C SER A 91 10.05 10.46 -5.36
N SER A 92 10.95 10.46 -4.37
CA SER A 92 10.94 11.44 -3.27
C SER A 92 11.32 12.85 -3.72
N ASP A 93 12.19 12.98 -4.72
CA ASP A 93 12.65 14.27 -5.27
C ASP A 93 11.60 14.99 -6.15
N LEU A 94 10.46 14.36 -6.43
CA LEU A 94 9.36 14.90 -7.23
C LEU A 94 8.24 15.53 -6.38
N ASN A 95 8.42 15.66 -5.07
CA ASN A 95 7.49 16.36 -4.16
C ASN A 95 8.07 17.65 -3.59
#